data_AF-A0AAQ0V542-F1
#
_entry.id   AF-A0AAQ0V542-F1
#
_cell.length_a   1.000
_cell.length_b   1.000
_cell.length_c   1.000
_cell.angle_alpha   90.00
_cell.angle_beta   90.00
_cell.angle_gamma   90.00
#
_symmetry.space_group_name_H-M   'P 1'
#
loop_
_entity.id
_entity.type
_entity.pdbx_description
1 polymer ?
#
loop_
_entity_poly.entity_id
_entity_poly.type
_entity_poly.pdbx_seq_one_letter_code
_entity_poly.pdbx_strand_id
1 'polypeptide(L)'
;MKKTLISFLIMTSFAVSAAPEQYKSISKLMDHYNDYSSYSVKGVEYPAFKVLAQNPLHIQISPSIYSKDSKEIKYESDKASVYAVYRTLFQTPAKSVKVTVLPLSIDLQTKKFEYLTAEKFDFSITRKQAENLLRKYGNIRNPDQLMTASGSWSDNFKNCCYLEEGKPGLTKFAQDLISQR
;
A
#
# COMPACT_ATOMS: atom_id res chain seq x y z
N MET A 1 33.55 56.76 11.12
CA MET A 1 33.57 55.35 11.55
C MET A 1 32.51 54.58 10.79
N LYS A 2 32.88 53.73 9.83
CA LYS A 2 31.95 52.93 9.01
C LYS A 2 31.58 51.65 9.77
N LYS A 3 30.28 51.42 9.99
CA LYS A 3 29.75 50.19 10.58
C LYS A 3 29.61 49.14 9.48
N THR A 4 30.34 48.05 9.59
CA THR A 4 30.24 46.88 8.70
C THR A 4 29.11 45.99 9.22
N LEU A 5 28.01 45.86 8.47
CA LEU A 5 26.99 44.85 8.71
C LEU A 5 27.47 43.52 8.14
N ILE A 6 27.71 42.55 9.02
CA ILE A 6 27.97 41.16 8.64
C ILE A 6 26.60 40.49 8.43
N SER A 7 26.27 40.22 7.17
CA SER A 7 25.05 39.50 6.80
C SER A 7 25.30 38.00 6.98
N PHE A 8 24.62 37.39 7.96
CA PHE A 8 24.66 35.94 8.18
C PHE A 8 23.82 35.25 7.10
N LEU A 9 24.48 34.58 6.17
CA LEU A 9 23.83 33.73 5.17
C LEU A 9 23.51 32.37 5.83
N ILE A 10 22.27 32.18 6.24
CA ILE A 10 21.80 30.88 6.76
C ILE A 10 21.61 29.96 5.55
N MET A 11 22.60 29.10 5.26
CA MET A 11 22.39 27.97 4.36
C MET A 11 21.52 26.93 5.07
N THR A 12 20.22 26.92 4.76
CA THR A 12 19.36 25.80 5.13
C THR A 12 19.71 24.61 4.25
N SER A 13 20.45 23.65 4.81
CA SER A 13 20.70 22.36 4.18
C SER A 13 19.37 21.63 3.99
N PHE A 14 18.86 21.60 2.75
CA PHE A 14 17.78 20.70 2.40
C PHE A 14 18.34 19.28 2.40
N ALA A 15 17.96 18.49 3.40
CA ALA A 15 18.18 17.05 3.35
C ALA A 15 17.39 16.50 2.16
N VAL A 16 18.08 16.18 1.07
CA VAL A 16 17.51 15.43 -0.06
C VAL A 16 17.26 14.02 0.46
N SER A 17 16.02 13.75 0.86
CA SER A 17 15.56 12.38 1.10
C SER A 17 15.65 11.63 -0.23
N ALA A 18 16.42 10.55 -0.29
CA ALA A 18 16.50 9.75 -1.51
C ALA A 18 15.12 9.14 -1.82
N ALA A 19 14.70 9.24 -3.09
CA ALA A 19 13.41 8.71 -3.54
C ALA A 19 13.33 7.19 -3.33
N PRO A 20 12.12 6.65 -3.12
CA PRO A 20 11.95 5.21 -2.91
C PRO A 20 12.31 4.41 -4.17
N GLU A 21 12.86 3.21 -3.97
CA GLU A 21 13.18 2.27 -5.04
C GLU A 21 11.98 2.06 -5.99
N GLN A 22 12.27 2.08 -7.30
CA GLN A 22 11.29 1.95 -8.37
C GLN A 22 11.48 0.64 -9.13
N TYR A 23 10.38 -0.04 -9.45
CA TYR A 23 10.35 -1.31 -10.17
C TYR A 23 9.69 -1.16 -11.53
N LYS A 24 10.16 -1.93 -12.52
CA LYS A 24 9.60 -1.91 -13.89
C LYS A 24 8.14 -2.36 -13.97
N SER A 25 7.68 -3.17 -13.03
CA SER A 25 6.30 -3.69 -12.97
C SER A 25 5.94 -4.08 -11.54
N ILE A 26 4.63 -4.20 -11.28
CA ILE A 26 4.13 -4.69 -9.99
C ILE A 26 4.55 -6.13 -9.71
N SER A 27 4.69 -6.98 -10.73
CA SER A 27 5.22 -8.34 -10.57
C SER A 27 6.64 -8.32 -10.00
N LYS A 28 7.52 -7.46 -10.54
CA LYS A 28 8.90 -7.33 -10.03
C LYS A 28 8.97 -6.76 -8.61
N LEU A 29 8.07 -5.84 -8.29
CA LEU A 29 7.93 -5.33 -6.92
C LEU A 29 7.52 -6.46 -5.96
N MET A 30 6.49 -7.23 -6.32
CA MET A 30 5.98 -8.32 -5.48
C MET A 30 6.99 -9.46 -5.34
N ASP A 31 7.74 -9.79 -6.39
CA ASP A 31 8.87 -10.73 -6.33
C ASP A 31 9.97 -10.25 -5.35
N HIS A 32 10.24 -8.94 -5.32
CA HIS A 32 11.28 -8.36 -4.48
C HIS A 32 10.90 -8.37 -3.00
N TYR A 33 9.70 -7.88 -2.66
CA TYR A 33 9.25 -7.82 -1.27
C TYR A 33 8.78 -9.17 -0.74
N ASN A 34 8.22 -10.02 -1.61
CA ASN A 34 7.67 -11.34 -1.27
C ASN A 34 6.61 -11.32 -0.15
N ASP A 35 5.95 -10.18 0.07
CA ASP A 35 4.95 -9.98 1.13
C ASP A 35 3.64 -10.77 0.88
N TYR A 36 3.37 -11.15 -0.38
CA TYR A 36 2.18 -11.90 -0.81
C TYR A 36 2.56 -13.11 -1.66
N SER A 37 3.25 -14.06 -1.04
CA SER A 37 3.69 -15.31 -1.67
C SER A 37 2.55 -16.31 -1.92
N SER A 38 2.79 -17.29 -2.80
CA SER A 38 1.82 -18.36 -3.07
C SER A 38 1.96 -19.51 -2.06
N TYR A 39 0.85 -20.14 -1.71
CA TYR A 39 0.83 -21.33 -0.85
C TYR A 39 0.53 -22.58 -1.68
N SER A 40 1.27 -23.66 -1.45
CA SER A 40 1.04 -24.95 -2.11
C SER A 40 0.57 -25.99 -1.09
N VAL A 41 -0.62 -26.55 -1.30
CA VAL A 41 -1.15 -27.64 -0.46
C VAL A 41 -1.62 -28.79 -1.32
N LYS A 42 -0.96 -29.95 -1.17
CA LYS A 42 -1.29 -31.18 -1.92
C LYS A 42 -1.33 -30.95 -3.45
N GLY A 43 -0.43 -30.12 -3.96
CA GLY A 43 -0.35 -29.78 -5.40
C GLY A 43 -1.36 -28.73 -5.86
N VAL A 44 -2.16 -28.14 -4.96
CA VAL A 44 -3.05 -27.02 -5.26
C VAL A 44 -2.38 -25.72 -4.83
N GLU A 45 -2.24 -24.79 -5.78
CA GLU A 45 -1.67 -23.47 -5.55
C GLU A 45 -2.75 -22.45 -5.14
N TYR A 46 -2.47 -21.71 -4.07
CA TYR A 46 -3.25 -20.59 -3.56
C TYR A 46 -2.37 -19.33 -3.62
N PRO A 47 -2.29 -18.69 -4.80
CA PRO A 47 -1.51 -17.47 -4.96
C PRO A 47 -2.13 -16.32 -4.17
N ALA A 48 -1.32 -15.67 -3.32
CA ALA A 48 -1.76 -14.48 -2.59
C ALA A 48 -1.73 -13.22 -3.46
N PHE A 49 -0.99 -13.23 -4.58
CA PHE A 49 -0.97 -12.14 -5.55
C PHE A 49 -1.11 -12.65 -7.00
N LYS A 50 -1.87 -11.93 -7.82
CA LYS A 50 -1.96 -12.15 -9.27
C LYS A 50 -2.05 -10.83 -10.02
N VAL A 51 -1.44 -10.76 -11.21
CA VAL A 51 -1.81 -9.76 -12.21
C VAL A 51 -2.87 -10.38 -13.12
N LEU A 52 -4.08 -9.84 -13.10
CA LEU A 52 -5.22 -10.32 -13.88
C LEU A 52 -5.28 -9.68 -15.27
N ALA A 53 -4.85 -8.41 -15.38
CA ALA A 53 -4.71 -7.71 -16.66
C ALA A 53 -3.59 -6.65 -16.56
N GLN A 54 -2.91 -6.37 -17.68
CA GLN A 54 -1.84 -5.37 -17.73
C GLN A 54 -2.32 -4.00 -18.24
N ASN A 55 -3.39 -3.95 -19.04
CA ASN A 55 -3.91 -2.70 -19.62
C ASN A 55 -5.45 -2.74 -19.79
N PRO A 56 -6.22 -2.02 -18.95
CA PRO A 56 -5.77 -1.33 -17.75
C PRO A 56 -5.21 -2.33 -16.71
N LEU A 57 -4.28 -1.88 -15.87
CA LEU A 57 -3.68 -2.74 -14.84
C LEU A 57 -4.75 -3.20 -13.85
N HIS A 58 -4.92 -4.51 -13.72
CA HIS A 58 -5.81 -5.17 -12.76
C HIS A 58 -5.02 -6.22 -11.99
N ILE A 59 -4.97 -6.08 -10.67
CA ILE A 59 -4.31 -7.02 -9.76
C ILE A 59 -5.33 -7.65 -8.80
N GLN A 60 -5.03 -8.87 -8.37
CA GLN A 60 -5.66 -9.50 -7.21
C GLN A 60 -4.64 -9.54 -6.07
N ILE A 61 -5.08 -9.18 -4.86
CA ILE A 61 -4.33 -9.35 -3.62
C ILE A 61 -5.18 -10.12 -2.62
N SER A 62 -4.58 -11.10 -1.95
CA SER A 62 -5.28 -12.05 -1.08
C SER A 62 -4.59 -12.02 0.28
N PRO A 63 -5.03 -11.17 1.22
CA PRO A 63 -4.50 -11.19 2.58
C PRO A 63 -4.76 -12.55 3.24
N SER A 64 -3.80 -13.00 4.02
CA SER A 64 -3.91 -14.22 4.82
C SER A 64 -4.76 -13.94 6.05
N ILE A 65 -5.83 -14.72 6.21
CA ILE A 65 -6.80 -14.61 7.30
C ILE A 65 -6.69 -15.86 8.17
N TYR A 66 -6.37 -15.71 9.44
CA TYR A 66 -6.19 -16.82 10.36
C TYR A 66 -7.42 -17.04 11.26
N SER A 67 -8.18 -15.97 11.55
CA SER A 67 -9.51 -16.05 12.15
C SER A 67 -10.59 -15.66 11.15
N LYS A 68 -11.67 -16.44 11.09
CA LYS A 68 -12.87 -16.06 10.33
C LYS A 68 -13.71 -14.97 11.01
N ASP A 69 -13.14 -14.25 11.99
CA ASP A 69 -13.76 -13.09 12.61
C ASP A 69 -13.85 -11.92 11.61
N SER A 70 -15.03 -11.32 11.54
CA SER A 70 -15.31 -10.22 10.60
C SER A 70 -14.39 -9.01 10.77
N LYS A 71 -13.89 -8.73 12.00
CA LYS A 71 -12.98 -7.61 12.24
C LYS A 71 -11.60 -7.90 11.70
N GLU A 72 -11.08 -9.11 11.88
CA GLU A 72 -9.79 -9.52 11.32
C GLU A 72 -9.83 -9.49 9.79
N ILE A 73 -10.87 -10.09 9.20
CA ILE A 73 -11.08 -10.08 7.75
C ILE A 73 -11.06 -8.65 7.22
N LYS A 74 -11.80 -7.75 7.88
CA LYS A 74 -11.86 -6.34 7.48
C LYS A 74 -10.49 -5.66 7.62
N TYR A 75 -9.82 -5.82 8.76
CA TYR A 75 -8.55 -5.18 9.05
C TYR A 75 -7.47 -5.57 8.02
N GLU A 76 -7.30 -6.86 7.77
CA GLU A 76 -6.29 -7.33 6.81
C GLU A 76 -6.66 -6.97 5.36
N SER A 77 -7.95 -6.92 5.03
CA SER A 77 -8.43 -6.45 3.72
C SER A 77 -8.20 -4.95 3.51
N ASP A 78 -8.44 -4.13 4.53
CA ASP A 78 -8.15 -2.68 4.51
C ASP A 78 -6.64 -2.47 4.31
N LYS A 79 -5.81 -3.20 5.06
CA LYS A 79 -4.34 -3.13 4.99
C LYS A 79 -3.81 -3.55 3.62
N ALA A 80 -4.31 -4.65 3.07
CA ALA A 80 -3.96 -5.11 1.74
C ALA A 80 -4.39 -4.11 0.64
N SER A 81 -5.54 -3.46 0.80
CA SER A 81 -6.01 -2.42 -0.12
C SER A 81 -5.02 -1.24 -0.17
N VAL A 82 -4.63 -0.73 1.00
CA VAL A 82 -3.67 0.37 1.11
C VAL A 82 -2.30 -0.06 0.56
N TYR A 83 -1.80 -1.24 0.96
CA TYR A 83 -0.54 -1.79 0.46
C TYR A 83 -0.53 -1.88 -1.07
N ALA A 84 -1.53 -2.55 -1.65
CA ALA A 84 -1.61 -2.81 -3.08
C ALA A 84 -1.58 -1.52 -3.89
N VAL A 85 -2.39 -0.52 -3.49
CA VAL A 85 -2.47 0.77 -4.20
C VAL A 85 -1.15 1.53 -4.11
N TYR A 86 -0.64 1.74 -2.90
CA TYR A 86 0.49 2.66 -2.71
C TYR A 86 1.81 2.05 -3.20
N ARG A 87 2.03 0.74 -3.04
CA ARG A 87 3.16 0.06 -3.68
C ARG A 87 3.07 0.18 -5.20
N THR A 88 1.92 -0.14 -5.78
CA THR A 88 1.75 -0.12 -7.24
C THR A 88 1.94 1.27 -7.81
N LEU A 89 1.29 2.29 -7.25
CA LEU A 89 1.26 3.62 -7.85
C LEU A 89 2.49 4.48 -7.50
N PHE A 90 3.27 4.14 -6.47
CA PHE A 90 4.42 4.97 -6.05
C PHE A 90 5.78 4.29 -6.24
N GLN A 91 5.81 3.00 -6.56
CA GLN A 91 7.03 2.26 -6.87
C GLN A 91 7.00 1.58 -8.24
N THR A 92 6.03 1.93 -9.11
CA THR A 92 6.01 1.48 -10.51
C THR A 92 5.54 2.60 -11.45
N PRO A 93 5.69 2.45 -12.79
CA PRO A 93 5.16 3.40 -13.77
C PRO A 93 3.62 3.46 -13.88
N ALA A 94 2.88 2.61 -13.15
CA ALA A 94 1.43 2.55 -13.23
C ALA A 94 0.78 3.91 -12.88
N LYS A 95 -0.18 4.34 -13.71
CA LYS A 95 -0.95 5.59 -13.51
C LYS A 95 -2.30 5.34 -12.83
N SER A 96 -2.79 4.11 -12.90
CA SER A 96 -4.03 3.64 -12.27
C SER A 96 -3.93 2.14 -12.03
N VAL A 97 -4.75 1.64 -11.12
CA VAL A 97 -4.86 0.21 -10.83
C VAL A 97 -6.30 -0.13 -10.46
N LYS A 98 -6.81 -1.24 -11.01
CA LYS A 98 -7.95 -1.96 -10.45
C LYS A 98 -7.42 -3.01 -9.49
N VAL A 99 -7.95 -3.04 -8.27
CA VAL A 99 -7.57 -4.01 -7.24
C VAL A 99 -8.78 -4.88 -6.93
N THR A 100 -8.59 -6.20 -7.00
CA THR A 100 -9.47 -7.19 -6.41
C THR A 100 -8.87 -7.63 -5.09
N VAL A 101 -9.56 -7.40 -3.98
CA VAL A 101 -9.20 -7.98 -2.70
C VAL A 101 -9.99 -9.26 -2.54
N LEU A 102 -9.30 -10.39 -2.37
CA LEU A 102 -9.90 -11.71 -2.21
C LEU A 102 -9.22 -12.42 -1.03
N PRO A 103 -9.71 -12.24 0.22
CA PRO A 103 -9.05 -12.80 1.39
C PRO A 103 -8.91 -14.33 1.31
N LEU A 104 -7.78 -14.84 1.79
CA LEU A 104 -7.46 -16.26 1.82
C LEU A 104 -7.45 -16.73 3.28
N SER A 105 -8.47 -17.49 3.67
CA SER A 105 -8.52 -18.14 4.98
C SER A 105 -7.52 -19.29 5.03
N ILE A 106 -6.71 -19.30 6.08
CA ILE A 106 -5.68 -20.30 6.37
C ILE A 106 -5.96 -20.87 7.75
N ASP A 107 -6.45 -22.10 7.80
CA ASP A 107 -6.56 -22.84 9.05
C ASP A 107 -5.22 -23.55 9.33
N LEU A 108 -4.48 -23.05 10.32
CA LEU A 108 -3.17 -23.58 10.69
C LEU A 108 -3.24 -24.99 11.32
N GLN A 109 -4.38 -25.38 11.91
CA GLN A 109 -4.56 -26.70 12.52
C GLN A 109 -4.83 -27.75 11.44
N THR A 110 -5.77 -27.47 10.55
CA THR A 110 -6.18 -28.42 9.51
C THR A 110 -5.37 -28.29 8.21
N LYS A 111 -4.54 -27.25 8.10
CA LYS A 111 -3.82 -26.85 6.86
C LYS A 111 -4.78 -26.64 5.68
N LYS A 112 -6.01 -26.22 5.96
CA LYS A 112 -7.01 -25.91 4.94
C LYS A 112 -6.86 -24.48 4.47
N PHE A 113 -6.95 -24.29 3.17
CA PHE A 113 -6.89 -23.00 2.49
C PHE A 113 -8.21 -22.78 1.76
N GLU A 114 -8.80 -21.60 1.91
CA GLU A 114 -10.10 -21.27 1.35
C GLU A 114 -10.19 -19.78 1.03
N TYR A 115 -10.43 -19.44 -0.24
CA TYR A 115 -10.74 -18.06 -0.60
C TYR A 115 -12.12 -17.66 -0.07
N LEU A 116 -12.18 -16.56 0.68
CA LEU A 116 -13.40 -16.01 1.23
C LEU A 116 -14.13 -15.18 0.17
N THR A 117 -14.74 -15.86 -0.79
CA THR A 117 -15.39 -15.21 -1.95
C THR A 117 -16.53 -14.26 -1.58
N ALA A 118 -17.20 -14.47 -0.45
CA ALA A 118 -18.23 -13.56 0.07
C ALA A 118 -17.66 -12.20 0.53
N GLU A 119 -16.38 -12.17 0.90
CA GLU A 119 -15.66 -10.97 1.37
C GLU A 119 -14.85 -10.31 0.24
N LYS A 120 -15.03 -10.80 -1.00
CA LYS A 120 -14.36 -10.25 -2.17
C LYS A 120 -14.94 -8.89 -2.53
N PHE A 121 -14.07 -7.92 -2.81
CA PHE A 121 -14.47 -6.66 -3.43
C PHE A 121 -13.45 -6.16 -4.44
N ASP A 122 -13.93 -5.31 -5.34
CA ASP A 122 -13.13 -4.66 -6.38
C ASP A 122 -13.22 -3.14 -6.20
N PHE A 123 -12.12 -2.44 -6.48
CA PHE A 123 -12.13 -0.99 -6.64
C PHE A 123 -11.04 -0.54 -7.61
N SER A 124 -11.17 0.69 -8.12
CA SER A 124 -10.23 1.27 -9.07
C SER A 124 -9.78 2.62 -8.57
N ILE A 125 -8.50 2.94 -8.76
CA ILE A 125 -7.97 4.23 -8.35
C ILE A 125 -6.84 4.70 -9.28
N THR A 126 -6.80 6.01 -9.52
CA THR A 126 -5.71 6.70 -10.23
C THR A 126 -4.65 7.20 -9.25
N ARG A 127 -3.43 7.42 -9.74
CA ARG A 127 -2.36 8.06 -8.95
C ARG A 127 -2.81 9.40 -8.37
N LYS A 128 -3.50 10.22 -9.15
CA LYS A 128 -4.02 11.52 -8.70
C LYS A 128 -5.00 11.39 -7.52
N GLN A 129 -5.94 10.44 -7.58
CA GLN A 129 -6.86 10.18 -6.47
C GLN A 129 -6.11 9.70 -5.22
N ALA A 130 -5.16 8.78 -5.37
CA ALA A 130 -4.35 8.27 -4.26
C ALA A 130 -3.50 9.39 -3.60
N GLU A 131 -2.90 10.27 -4.38
CA GLU A 131 -2.16 11.43 -3.86
C GLU A 131 -3.08 12.43 -3.14
N ASN A 132 -4.31 12.63 -3.61
CA ASN A 132 -5.26 13.53 -2.96
C ASN A 132 -5.65 13.02 -1.56
N LEU A 133 -5.78 11.71 -1.38
CA LEU A 133 -6.03 11.10 -0.07
C LEU A 133 -4.82 11.26 0.87
N LEU A 134 -3.60 11.07 0.37
CA LEU A 134 -2.38 11.32 1.13
C LEU A 134 -2.28 12.77 1.60
N ARG A 135 -2.61 13.72 0.72
CA ARG A 135 -2.64 15.15 1.06
C ARG A 135 -3.73 15.49 2.09
N LYS A 136 -4.92 14.89 1.95
CA LYS A 136 -6.05 15.10 2.87
C LYS A 136 -5.73 14.66 4.30
N TYR A 137 -5.07 13.52 4.47
CA TYR A 137 -4.95 12.86 5.78
C TYR A 137 -3.56 12.92 6.41
N GLY A 138 -2.50 12.73 5.63
CA GLY A 138 -1.13 12.71 6.15
C GLY A 138 -0.37 14.02 5.92
N ASN A 139 -0.97 15.00 5.22
CA ASN A 139 -0.24 16.14 4.63
C ASN A 139 1.02 15.69 3.86
N ILE A 140 0.97 14.47 3.28
CA ILE A 140 2.04 13.89 2.46
C ILE A 140 1.92 14.50 1.08
N ARG A 141 2.91 15.30 0.69
CA ARG A 141 2.86 16.12 -0.53
C ARG A 141 3.58 15.50 -1.72
N ASN A 142 4.50 14.57 -1.47
CA ASN A 142 5.30 13.91 -2.49
C ASN A 142 5.56 12.41 -2.15
N PRO A 143 5.94 11.59 -3.14
CA PRO A 143 6.29 10.18 -2.94
C PRO A 143 7.38 9.94 -1.88
N ASP A 144 8.35 10.84 -1.76
CA ASP A 144 9.51 10.68 -0.85
C ASP A 144 9.12 10.83 0.62
N GLN A 145 7.94 11.38 0.91
CA GLN A 145 7.33 11.43 2.24
C GLN A 145 6.47 10.21 2.55
N LEU A 146 6.14 9.40 1.55
CA LEU A 146 5.35 8.17 1.71
C LEU A 146 6.21 7.03 2.23
N MET A 147 7.44 6.92 1.72
CA MET A 147 8.32 5.77 1.94
C MET A 147 9.76 6.21 2.08
N THR A 148 10.54 5.46 2.85
CA THR A 148 12.00 5.61 2.90
C THR A 148 12.64 5.17 1.57
N ALA A 149 13.92 5.50 1.38
CA ALA A 149 14.69 5.05 0.22
C ALA A 149 14.70 3.50 0.08
N SER A 150 14.72 2.78 1.21
CA SER A 150 14.61 1.30 1.26
C SER A 150 13.20 0.77 0.99
N GLY A 151 12.24 1.65 0.73
CA GLY A 151 10.84 1.31 0.49
C GLY A 151 10.11 0.80 1.74
N SER A 152 10.53 1.18 2.94
CA SER A 152 9.70 1.05 4.14
C SER A 152 8.68 2.19 4.21
N TRP A 153 7.49 1.95 4.76
CA TRP A 153 6.54 3.03 5.02
C TRP A 153 7.15 4.09 5.93
N SER A 154 6.97 5.37 5.58
CA SER A 154 7.35 6.46 6.48
C SER A 154 6.46 6.43 7.73
N ASP A 155 6.97 6.95 8.84
CA ASP A 155 6.18 6.97 10.08
C ASP A 155 4.96 7.87 9.95
N ASN A 156 5.04 8.93 9.14
CA ASN A 156 3.88 9.77 8.84
C ASN A 156 2.80 8.97 8.10
N PHE A 157 3.18 8.16 7.11
CA PHE A 157 2.22 7.31 6.40
C PHE A 157 1.64 6.23 7.30
N LYS A 158 2.48 5.56 8.11
CA LYS A 158 2.00 4.56 9.08
C LYS A 158 0.95 5.16 10.01
N ASN A 159 1.28 6.28 10.64
CA ASN A 159 0.47 6.95 11.65
C ASN A 159 -0.76 7.66 11.10
N CYS A 160 -0.88 7.89 9.78
CA CYS A 160 -2.11 8.41 9.20
C CYS A 160 -3.00 7.30 8.62
N CYS A 161 -2.39 6.31 7.98
CA CYS A 161 -3.01 5.64 6.84
C CYS A 161 -2.83 4.12 6.85
N TYR A 162 -1.93 3.56 7.67
CA TYR A 162 -1.60 2.13 7.68
C TYR A 162 -1.81 1.44 9.03
N LEU A 163 -1.73 2.20 10.13
CA LEU A 163 -2.00 1.72 11.49
C LEU A 163 -3.44 2.02 11.90
N GLU A 164 -4.02 1.17 12.75
CA GLU A 164 -5.40 1.31 13.22
C GLU A 164 -5.57 2.56 14.10
N GLU A 165 -4.63 2.78 15.01
CA GLU A 165 -4.54 3.91 15.94
C GLU A 165 -4.18 5.25 15.27
N GLY A 166 -3.98 5.24 13.96
CA GLY A 166 -3.62 6.42 13.20
C GLY A 166 -4.73 7.48 13.14
N LYS A 167 -4.40 8.64 12.55
CA LYS A 167 -5.36 9.72 12.29
C LYS A 167 -5.39 10.03 10.79
N PRO A 168 -6.43 9.63 10.04
CA PRO A 168 -7.73 9.10 10.50
C PRO A 168 -7.71 7.60 10.86
N GLY A 169 -6.60 6.90 10.63
CA GLY A 169 -6.45 5.48 10.91
C GLY A 169 -6.79 4.61 9.70
N LEU A 170 -6.27 3.38 9.71
CA LEU A 170 -6.36 2.44 8.59
C LEU A 170 -7.77 2.28 8.04
N THR A 171 -8.75 1.99 8.90
CA THR A 171 -10.12 1.69 8.45
C THR A 171 -10.77 2.87 7.74
N LYS A 172 -10.63 4.09 8.28
CA LYS A 172 -11.22 5.27 7.65
C LYS A 172 -10.49 5.61 6.35
N PHE A 173 -9.17 5.50 6.34
CA PHE A 173 -8.37 5.76 5.17
C PHE A 173 -8.68 4.76 4.03
N ALA A 174 -8.76 3.46 4.34
CA ALA A 174 -9.13 2.42 3.40
C ALA A 174 -10.56 2.59 2.88
N GLN A 175 -11.52 2.97 3.73
CA GLN A 175 -12.88 3.28 3.29
C GLN A 175 -12.90 4.42 2.25
N ASP A 176 -12.18 5.51 2.51
CA ASP A 176 -12.07 6.62 1.57
C ASP A 176 -11.34 6.23 0.28
N LEU A 177 -10.34 5.34 0.38
CA LEU A 177 -9.60 4.78 -0.75
C LEU A 177 -10.50 3.93 -1.66
N ILE A 178 -11.27 3.00 -1.08
CA ILE A 178 -12.12 2.05 -1.79
C ILE A 178 -13.34 2.76 -2.40
N SER A 179 -13.81 3.83 -1.76
CA SER A 179 -14.98 4.61 -2.22
C SER A 179 -14.64 5.69 -3.25
N GLN A 180 -13.39 5.81 -3.71
CA GLN A 180 -13.04 6.69 -4.82
C GLN A 180 -13.84 6.25 -6.07
N ARG A 181 -14.69 7.14 -6.56
CA ARG A 181 -15.45 6.99 -7.81
C ARG A 181 -14.87 7.91 -8.87
#